data_AF-A0A0F8UJL2-F1
#
_entry.id   AF-A0A0F8UJL2-F1
#
_cell.length_a   1.000
_cell.length_b   1.000
_cell.length_c   1.000
_cell.angle_alpha   90.00
_cell.angle_beta   90.00
_cell.angle_gamma   90.00
#
_symmetry.space_group_name_H-M   'P 1'
#
loop_
_entity.id
_entity.type
_entity.pdbx_description
1 polymer ?
#
loop_
_entity_poly.entity_id
_entity_poly.type
_entity_poly.pdbx_seq_one_letter_code
_entity_poly.pdbx_strand_id
1 'polypeptide(L)'
;MISRAQNCDAQSSSLINDSTFNRHLTLSVIAVLRRIRPLKGTVLMLTDRLCVKYGQHIDLSEAVTMRFISQNTYIPVPKIFCAFTHKGCSYIVMERIKGDMIGIGWVNRSEESKTKLLTQLKNMVHEMQELRPPEGIGVSSVSGGPLFDCRLPGASLRFGPFPSVQSFHRHLRGGMDFDPGLDCEIKELIRQHNRGWPIVFTHGDLSSLNILVRGDDIVGIIDWETAGWYPSYWEYTTACQVNPQNSFWINEIDKFLTPLPDELRMEKARQKYFGHI
;
A
#
# COMPACT_ATOMS: atom_id res chain seq x y z
N MET A 1 18.73 1.15 18.88
CA MET A 1 18.46 0.80 17.46
C MET A 1 19.45 1.54 16.61
N ILE A 2 20.28 0.82 15.85
CA ILE A 2 21.23 1.41 14.91
C ILE A 2 20.42 1.73 13.65
N SER A 3 20.20 3.02 13.37
CA SER A 3 19.55 3.49 12.15
C SER A 3 20.35 3.01 10.93
N ARG A 4 19.72 2.26 10.03
CA ARG A 4 20.30 1.95 8.71
C ARG A 4 20.32 3.25 7.90
N ALA A 5 21.48 3.59 7.35
CA ALA A 5 21.60 4.73 6.44
C ALA A 5 20.64 4.55 5.25
N GLN A 6 19.78 5.54 5.03
CA GLN A 6 18.88 5.60 3.88
C GLN A 6 19.73 5.84 2.62
N ASN A 7 20.04 4.78 1.87
CA ASN A 7 20.71 4.91 0.58
C ASN A 7 19.71 5.43 -0.47
N CYS A 8 19.79 6.73 -0.76
CA CYS A 8 19.09 7.36 -1.87
C CYS A 8 19.89 7.19 -3.18
N ASP A 9 19.89 5.99 -3.76
CA ASP A 9 20.22 5.82 -5.18
C ASP A 9 18.94 5.92 -6.01
N ALA A 10 18.48 7.16 -6.19
CA ALA A 10 17.30 7.52 -6.97
C ALA A 10 17.63 7.49 -8.48
N GLN A 11 17.85 6.29 -9.00
CA GLN A 11 17.65 5.92 -10.42
C GLN A 11 17.68 4.40 -10.57
N SER A 12 16.96 3.68 -9.71
CA SER A 12 16.82 2.23 -9.89
C SER A 12 15.83 1.95 -11.00
N SER A 13 16.25 1.27 -12.08
CA SER A 13 15.32 0.68 -13.04
C SER A 13 14.20 -0.05 -12.28
N SER A 14 12.94 0.13 -12.69
CA SER A 14 11.81 -0.62 -12.13
C SER A 14 11.96 -2.13 -12.34
N LEU A 15 12.83 -2.52 -13.28
CA LEU A 15 13.30 -3.87 -13.54
C LEU A 15 14.24 -4.33 -12.43
N ILE A 16 13.94 -5.50 -11.85
CA ILE A 16 14.74 -6.13 -10.81
C ILE A 16 15.21 -7.49 -11.32
N ASN A 17 16.53 -7.73 -11.35
CA ASN A 17 17.14 -8.96 -11.86
C ASN A 17 16.55 -9.44 -13.19
N ASP A 18 16.34 -8.49 -14.11
CA ASP A 18 15.69 -8.75 -15.38
C ASP A 18 16.69 -9.31 -16.40
N SER A 19 16.84 -10.64 -16.40
CA SER A 19 17.67 -11.37 -17.36
C SER A 19 16.80 -12.17 -18.32
N THR A 20 17.30 -12.42 -19.54
CA THR A 20 16.65 -13.31 -20.52
C THR A 20 16.34 -14.67 -19.90
N PHE A 21 17.27 -15.21 -19.12
CA PHE A 21 17.09 -16.45 -18.38
C PHE A 21 15.89 -16.39 -17.42
N ASN A 22 15.83 -15.38 -16.54
CA ASN A 22 14.74 -15.23 -15.57
C ASN A 22 13.38 -15.06 -16.26
N ARG A 23 13.32 -14.29 -17.35
CA ARG A 23 12.11 -14.13 -18.16
C ARG A 23 11.63 -15.46 -18.73
N HIS A 24 12.51 -16.17 -19.43
CA HIS A 24 12.15 -17.45 -20.07
C HIS A 24 11.75 -18.51 -19.06
N LEU A 25 12.47 -18.60 -17.93
CA LEU A 25 12.14 -19.52 -16.84
C LEU A 25 10.75 -19.21 -16.27
N THR A 26 10.49 -17.96 -15.87
CA THR A 26 9.20 -17.56 -15.31
C THR A 26 8.04 -17.83 -16.25
N LEU A 27 8.17 -17.45 -17.52
CA LEU A 27 7.12 -17.66 -18.52
C LEU A 27 6.85 -19.15 -18.77
N SER A 28 7.90 -19.97 -18.82
CA SER A 28 7.76 -21.43 -18.99
C SER A 28 7.07 -22.08 -17.81
N VAL A 29 7.46 -21.72 -16.58
CA VAL A 29 6.83 -22.23 -15.35
C VAL A 29 5.35 -21.82 -15.29
N ILE A 30 5.01 -20.57 -15.62
CA ILE A 30 3.62 -20.12 -15.69
C ILE A 30 2.84 -20.94 -16.72
N ALA A 31 3.39 -21.16 -17.92
CA ALA A 31 2.71 -21.91 -18.98
C ALA A 31 2.36 -23.35 -18.57
N VAL A 32 3.22 -23.99 -17.78
CA VAL A 32 2.98 -25.34 -17.23
C VAL A 32 1.97 -25.28 -16.08
N LEU A 33 2.21 -24.42 -15.08
CA LEU A 33 1.46 -24.44 -13.83
C LEU A 33 0.05 -23.85 -13.96
N ARG A 34 -0.19 -22.91 -14.87
CA ARG A 34 -1.51 -22.28 -15.04
C ARG A 34 -2.61 -23.27 -15.44
N ARG A 35 -2.25 -24.44 -15.99
CA ARG A 35 -3.21 -25.50 -16.36
C ARG A 35 -3.61 -26.38 -15.18
N ILE A 36 -2.79 -26.45 -14.13
CA ILE A 36 -2.94 -27.41 -13.04
C ILE A 36 -3.14 -26.74 -11.68
N ARG A 37 -2.90 -25.44 -11.57
CA ARG A 37 -3.09 -24.68 -10.33
C ARG A 37 -4.09 -23.55 -10.51
N PRO A 38 -5.02 -23.36 -9.56
CA PRO A 38 -5.93 -22.24 -9.59
C PRO A 38 -5.16 -20.92 -9.44
N LEU A 39 -5.54 -19.90 -10.23
CA LEU A 39 -5.15 -18.52 -9.96
C LEU A 39 -5.92 -18.02 -8.73
N LYS A 40 -5.24 -17.33 -7.82
CA LYS A 40 -5.90 -16.55 -6.76
C LYS A 40 -5.70 -15.07 -7.09
N GLY A 41 -6.74 -14.43 -7.62
CA GLY A 41 -6.62 -13.06 -8.15
C GLY A 41 -5.57 -13.01 -9.26
N THR A 42 -4.57 -12.15 -9.11
CA THR A 42 -3.43 -12.00 -10.05
C THR A 42 -2.19 -12.81 -9.65
N VAL A 43 -2.26 -13.60 -8.57
CA VAL A 43 -1.14 -14.36 -8.03
C VAL A 43 -1.24 -15.84 -8.40
N LEU A 44 -0.14 -16.39 -8.92
CA LEU A 44 0.05 -17.83 -9.13
C LEU A 44 1.14 -18.37 -8.19
N MET A 45 0.79 -19.38 -7.41
CA MET A 45 1.74 -20.07 -6.53
C MET A 45 2.61 -21.01 -7.36
N LEU A 46 3.91 -20.73 -7.45
CA LEU A 46 4.87 -21.50 -8.24
C LEU A 46 5.37 -22.72 -7.45
N THR A 47 5.82 -22.49 -6.23
CA THR A 47 6.32 -23.54 -5.32
C THR A 47 5.81 -23.32 -3.90
N ASP A 48 6.36 -24.03 -2.92
CA ASP A 48 6.12 -23.75 -1.50
C ASP A 48 6.88 -22.50 -1.00
N ARG A 49 7.81 -21.96 -1.80
CA ARG A 49 8.65 -20.79 -1.47
C ARG A 49 8.49 -19.61 -2.43
N LEU A 50 7.88 -19.81 -3.61
CA LEU A 50 7.79 -18.79 -4.66
C LEU A 50 6.37 -18.63 -5.17
N CYS A 51 6.01 -17.39 -5.46
CA CYS A 51 4.82 -17.03 -6.22
C CYS A 51 5.15 -15.95 -7.26
N VAL A 52 4.23 -15.73 -8.19
CA VAL A 52 4.31 -14.66 -9.17
C VAL A 52 2.99 -13.89 -9.21
N LYS A 53 3.05 -12.57 -9.06
CA LYS A 53 1.95 -11.63 -9.37
C LYS A 53 2.15 -11.20 -10.81
N TYR A 54 1.17 -11.42 -11.70
CA TYR A 54 1.29 -10.99 -13.10
C TYR A 54 -0.04 -10.55 -13.73
N GLY A 55 0.04 -9.57 -14.63
CA GLY A 55 -1.15 -8.97 -15.26
C GLY A 55 -0.85 -7.66 -15.97
N GLN A 56 -1.82 -7.17 -16.74
CA GLN A 56 -1.72 -5.89 -17.47
C GLN A 56 -1.81 -4.66 -16.55
N HIS A 57 -2.49 -4.80 -15.42
CA HIS A 57 -2.71 -3.71 -14.46
C HIS A 57 -1.71 -3.72 -13.30
N ILE A 58 -0.75 -4.64 -13.28
CA ILE A 58 0.27 -4.70 -12.24
C ILE A 58 1.36 -3.68 -12.54
N ASP A 59 1.70 -2.92 -11.51
CA ASP A 59 2.79 -1.98 -11.56
C ASP A 59 4.08 -2.59 -10.99
N LEU A 60 5.20 -2.38 -11.67
CA LEU A 60 6.50 -2.76 -11.14
C LEU A 60 6.93 -1.88 -9.96
N SER A 61 6.26 -0.73 -9.74
CA SER A 61 6.45 0.10 -8.54
C SER A 61 6.22 -0.71 -7.24
N GLU A 62 5.30 -1.67 -7.23
CA GLU A 62 5.06 -2.56 -6.09
C GLU A 62 6.34 -3.33 -5.70
N ALA A 63 7.07 -3.85 -6.70
CA ALA A 63 8.33 -4.56 -6.48
C ALA A 63 9.44 -3.63 -5.96
N VAL A 64 9.49 -2.40 -6.47
CA VAL A 64 10.43 -1.37 -6.00
C VAL A 64 10.13 -0.98 -4.56
N THR A 65 8.85 -0.81 -4.21
CA THR A 65 8.40 -0.50 -2.84
C THR A 65 8.80 -1.60 -1.86
N MET A 66 8.50 -2.87 -2.16
CA MET A 66 8.90 -3.98 -1.29
C MET A 66 10.42 -4.04 -1.09
N ARG A 67 11.20 -3.79 -2.15
CA ARG A 67 12.67 -3.69 -2.03
C ARG A 67 13.09 -2.55 -1.10
N PHE A 68 12.53 -1.36 -1.27
CA PHE A 68 12.80 -0.19 -0.43
C PHE A 68 12.48 -0.47 1.05
N ILE A 69 11.30 -1.04 1.34
CA ILE A 69 10.89 -1.37 2.71
C ILE A 69 11.83 -2.39 3.33
N SER A 70 12.19 -3.46 2.60
CA SER A 70 13.12 -4.49 3.10
C SER A 70 14.53 -3.97 3.41
N GLN A 71 14.95 -2.89 2.73
CA GLN A 71 16.27 -2.29 2.91
C GLN A 71 16.30 -1.31 4.08
N ASN A 72 15.23 -0.54 4.28
CA ASN A 72 15.16 0.58 5.20
C ASN A 72 14.40 0.28 6.51
N THR A 73 13.73 -0.87 6.61
CA THR A 73 12.96 -1.28 7.80
C THR A 73 13.21 -2.75 8.17
N TYR A 74 12.67 -3.17 9.31
CA TYR A 74 12.54 -4.56 9.75
C TYR A 74 11.16 -5.16 9.44
N ILE A 75 10.31 -4.43 8.73
CA ILE A 75 8.98 -4.90 8.34
C ILE A 75 9.14 -6.11 7.42
N PRO A 76 8.55 -7.26 7.75
CA PRO A 76 8.65 -8.44 6.91
C PRO A 76 7.84 -8.22 5.63
N VAL A 77 8.51 -8.18 4.48
CA VAL A 77 7.88 -8.08 3.16
C VAL A 77 8.40 -9.19 2.25
N PRO A 78 7.63 -9.63 1.23
CA PRO A 78 8.09 -10.63 0.29
C PRO A 78 9.42 -10.25 -0.37
N LYS A 79 10.42 -11.13 -0.32
CA LYS A 79 11.66 -10.92 -1.05
C LYS A 79 11.40 -10.97 -2.56
N ILE A 80 11.78 -9.92 -3.28
CA ILE A 80 11.69 -9.87 -4.74
C ILE A 80 12.85 -10.64 -5.37
N PHE A 81 12.54 -11.58 -6.26
CA PHE A 81 13.53 -12.33 -7.03
C PHE A 81 13.76 -11.71 -8.41
N CYS A 82 12.68 -11.39 -9.13
CA CYS A 82 12.75 -10.60 -10.35
C CYS A 82 11.44 -9.87 -10.65
N ALA A 83 11.53 -8.76 -11.38
CA ALA A 83 10.39 -7.96 -11.80
C ALA A 83 10.63 -7.45 -13.23
N PHE A 84 9.72 -7.72 -14.16
CA PHE A 84 9.87 -7.38 -15.59
C PHE A 84 8.53 -7.24 -16.32
N THR A 85 8.58 -6.63 -17.51
CA THR A 85 7.43 -6.56 -18.43
C THR A 85 7.65 -7.45 -19.65
N HIS A 86 6.62 -8.19 -20.05
CA HIS A 86 6.62 -9.01 -21.27
C HIS A 86 5.25 -8.93 -21.94
N LYS A 87 5.22 -8.53 -23.22
CA LYS A 87 3.99 -8.42 -24.05
C LYS A 87 2.86 -7.62 -23.37
N GLY A 88 3.20 -6.49 -22.74
CA GLY A 88 2.23 -5.62 -22.06
C GLY A 88 1.73 -6.12 -20.70
N CYS A 89 2.26 -7.24 -20.20
CA CYS A 89 2.01 -7.71 -18.84
C CYS A 89 3.24 -7.51 -17.97
N SER A 90 3.03 -7.05 -16.75
CA SER A 90 4.05 -7.01 -15.71
C SER A 90 4.07 -8.33 -14.95
N TYR A 91 5.26 -8.74 -14.50
CA TYR A 91 5.51 -9.96 -13.74
C TYR A 91 6.40 -9.62 -12.56
N ILE A 92 5.96 -9.96 -11.35
CA ILE A 92 6.71 -9.82 -10.11
C ILE A 92 6.84 -11.21 -9.49
N VAL A 93 8.04 -11.77 -9.55
CA VAL A 93 8.38 -13.05 -8.91
C VAL A 93 8.95 -12.77 -7.54
N MET A 94 8.29 -13.31 -6.52
CA MET A 94 8.58 -12.99 -5.13
C MET A 94 8.45 -14.21 -4.21
N GLU A 95 8.95 -14.05 -3.00
CA GLU A 95 8.82 -15.03 -1.93
C GLU A 95 7.36 -15.28 -1.59
N ARG A 96 7.02 -16.56 -1.44
CA ARG A 96 5.76 -17.00 -0.86
C ARG A 96 5.94 -17.13 0.65
N ILE A 97 5.54 -16.09 1.38
CA ILE A 97 5.54 -16.11 2.84
C ILE A 97 4.51 -17.14 3.33
N LYS A 98 4.94 -18.03 4.24
CA LYS A 98 4.08 -19.03 4.87
C LYS A 98 3.43 -18.43 6.11
N GLY A 99 2.19 -17.97 5.99
CA GLY A 99 1.36 -17.46 7.08
C GLY A 99 -0.10 -17.38 6.65
N ASP A 100 -0.97 -17.24 7.63
CA ASP A 100 -2.41 -17.02 7.41
C ASP A 100 -2.70 -15.53 7.49
N MET A 101 -3.69 -15.04 6.74
CA MET A 101 -4.17 -13.67 6.89
C MET A 101 -4.62 -13.46 8.34
N ILE A 102 -4.23 -12.34 8.97
CA ILE A 102 -4.52 -12.04 10.38
C ILE A 102 -6.03 -12.09 10.68
N GLY A 103 -6.87 -11.80 9.67
CA GLY A 103 -8.30 -11.88 9.82
C GLY A 103 -8.85 -13.31 9.96
N ILE A 104 -8.12 -14.33 9.52
CA ILE A 104 -8.54 -15.73 9.64
C ILE A 104 -8.52 -16.14 11.11
N GLY A 105 -9.70 -16.46 11.64
CA GLY A 105 -9.86 -16.88 13.03
C GLY A 105 -9.73 -15.76 14.06
N TRP A 106 -9.63 -14.48 13.65
CA TRP A 106 -9.41 -13.34 14.56
C TRP A 106 -10.39 -13.30 15.74
N VAL A 107 -11.69 -13.48 15.46
CA VAL A 107 -12.76 -13.48 16.47
C VAL A 107 -12.51 -14.49 17.59
N ASN A 108 -11.95 -15.66 17.25
CA ASN A 108 -11.71 -16.76 18.18
C ASN A 108 -10.34 -16.69 18.87
N ARG A 109 -9.48 -15.73 18.53
CA ARG A 109 -8.19 -15.54 19.20
C ARG A 109 -8.36 -14.99 20.60
N SER A 110 -7.46 -15.34 21.51
CA SER A 110 -7.41 -14.74 22.84
C SER A 110 -7.07 -13.25 22.78
N GLU A 111 -7.52 -12.48 23.77
CA GLU A 111 -7.20 -11.06 23.85
C GLU A 111 -5.69 -10.79 24.01
N GLU A 112 -4.97 -11.68 24.70
CA GLU A 112 -3.50 -11.63 24.81
C GLU A 112 -2.85 -11.74 23.42
N SER A 113 -3.29 -12.71 22.62
CA SER A 113 -2.82 -12.93 21.26
C SER A 113 -3.10 -11.73 20.36
N LYS A 114 -4.33 -11.20 20.39
CA LYS A 114 -4.70 -9.99 19.65
C LYS A 114 -3.82 -8.80 20.06
N THR A 115 -3.64 -8.58 21.36
CA THR A 115 -2.82 -7.48 21.89
C THR A 115 -1.37 -7.59 21.41
N LYS A 116 -0.78 -8.79 21.44
CA LYS A 116 0.58 -9.03 20.96
C LYS A 116 0.72 -8.72 19.46
N LEU A 117 -0.24 -9.14 18.64
CA LEU A 117 -0.22 -8.88 17.20
C LEU A 117 -0.44 -7.39 16.88
N LEU A 118 -1.40 -6.73 17.53
CA LEU A 118 -1.66 -5.30 17.32
C LEU A 118 -0.50 -4.43 17.78
N THR A 119 0.20 -4.82 18.85
CA THR A 119 1.41 -4.13 19.31
C THR A 119 2.55 -4.25 18.28
N GLN A 120 2.75 -5.43 17.69
CA GLN A 120 3.71 -5.59 16.59
C GLN A 120 3.35 -4.72 15.39
N LEU A 121 2.08 -4.72 14.98
CA LEU A 121 1.60 -3.93 13.86
C LEU A 121 1.80 -2.43 14.11
N LYS A 122 1.51 -1.94 15.32
CA LYS A 122 1.75 -0.55 15.74
C LYS A 122 3.22 -0.16 15.58
N ASN A 123 4.14 -1.02 16.03
CA ASN A 123 5.57 -0.77 15.90
C ASN A 123 6.02 -0.75 14.43
N MET A 124 5.50 -1.65 13.59
CA MET A 124 5.79 -1.68 12.16
C MET A 124 5.28 -0.43 11.43
N VAL A 125 4.07 0.05 11.78
CA VAL A 125 3.52 1.29 11.23
C VAL A 125 4.37 2.50 11.65
N HIS A 126 4.77 2.56 12.92
CA HIS A 126 5.65 3.62 13.40
C HIS A 126 6.97 3.63 12.63
N GLU A 127 7.62 2.48 12.49
CA GLU A 127 8.86 2.34 11.73
C GLU A 127 8.69 2.77 10.26
N MET A 128 7.58 2.40 9.62
CA MET A 128 7.24 2.83 8.27
C MET A 128 7.11 4.36 8.16
N GLN A 129 6.43 4.99 9.13
CA GLN A 129 6.19 6.44 9.15
C GLN A 129 7.44 7.26 9.50
N GLU A 130 8.46 6.65 10.11
CA GLU A 130 9.77 7.26 10.37
C GLU A 130 10.67 7.33 9.12
N LEU A 131 10.31 6.63 8.04
CA LEU A 131 11.00 6.76 6.76
C LEU A 131 10.91 8.20 6.27
N ARG A 132 12.04 8.74 5.79
CA ARG A 132 12.12 10.14 5.37
C ARG A 132 11.90 10.25 3.86
N PRO A 133 11.03 11.16 3.41
CA PRO A 133 10.91 11.43 1.99
C PRO A 133 12.23 12.02 1.46
N PRO A 134 12.67 11.63 0.25
CA PRO A 134 13.72 12.34 -0.47
C PRO A 134 13.46 13.85 -0.54
N GLU A 135 14.53 14.64 -0.61
CA GLU A 135 14.38 16.10 -0.66
C GLU A 135 13.62 16.56 -1.91
N GLY A 136 12.68 17.49 -1.74
CA GLY A 136 11.93 18.08 -2.85
C GLY A 136 10.78 17.23 -3.39
N ILE A 137 10.45 16.08 -2.79
CA ILE A 137 9.27 15.30 -3.20
C ILE A 137 7.99 15.76 -2.48
N GLY A 138 6.89 15.76 -3.21
CA GLY A 138 5.54 15.87 -2.65
C GLY A 138 4.86 14.50 -2.53
N VAL A 139 3.57 14.44 -2.85
CA VAL A 139 2.80 13.19 -2.81
C VAL A 139 3.13 12.34 -4.03
N SER A 140 3.79 11.20 -3.83
CA SER A 140 4.39 10.42 -4.91
C SER A 140 4.70 8.98 -4.51
N SER A 141 4.94 8.10 -5.48
CA SER A 141 5.44 6.74 -5.21
C SER A 141 6.83 6.77 -4.58
N VAL A 142 7.30 5.61 -4.11
CA VAL A 142 8.64 5.44 -3.53
C VAL A 142 9.78 5.96 -4.43
N SER A 143 9.59 5.94 -5.75
CA SER A 143 10.56 6.42 -6.75
C SER A 143 10.30 7.86 -7.22
N GLY A 144 9.41 8.61 -6.55
CA GLY A 144 9.02 9.97 -6.96
C GLY A 144 8.08 10.02 -8.18
N GLY A 145 7.60 8.87 -8.67
CA GLY A 145 6.70 8.76 -9.81
C GLY A 145 5.21 8.72 -9.42
N PRO A 146 4.32 8.44 -10.40
CA PRO A 146 2.88 8.34 -10.16
C PRO A 146 2.53 7.26 -9.14
N LEU A 147 1.44 7.50 -8.41
CA LEU A 147 0.82 6.57 -7.48
C LEU A 147 -0.23 5.72 -8.19
N PHE A 148 -0.68 4.67 -7.51
CA PHE A 148 -1.76 3.78 -7.95
C PHE A 148 -2.75 3.58 -6.80
N ASP A 149 -4.04 3.74 -7.07
CA ASP A 149 -5.11 3.45 -6.10
C ASP A 149 -6.43 3.35 -6.86
N CYS A 150 -7.00 2.15 -6.92
CA CYS A 150 -8.24 1.91 -7.64
C CYS A 150 -9.48 2.51 -6.96
N ARG A 151 -9.36 2.93 -5.70
CA ARG A 151 -10.44 3.59 -4.95
C ARG A 151 -10.53 5.08 -5.26
N LEU A 152 -9.49 5.66 -5.87
CA LEU A 152 -9.50 7.07 -6.22
C LEU A 152 -10.14 7.30 -7.58
N PRO A 153 -10.98 8.35 -7.69
CA PRO A 153 -11.66 8.68 -8.93
C PRO A 153 -10.67 9.23 -9.97
N GLY A 154 -10.81 8.79 -11.22
CA GLY A 154 -10.03 9.35 -12.32
C GLY A 154 -10.22 8.61 -13.64
N ALA A 155 -9.71 9.20 -14.73
CA ALA A 155 -9.66 8.55 -16.04
C ALA A 155 -8.61 7.41 -16.11
N SER A 156 -7.76 7.31 -15.08
CA SER A 156 -6.74 6.28 -14.92
C SER A 156 -6.67 5.86 -13.46
N LEU A 157 -6.26 4.62 -13.21
CA LEU A 157 -5.91 4.11 -11.87
C LEU A 157 -4.63 4.76 -11.32
N ARG A 158 -3.91 5.52 -12.16
CA ARG A 158 -2.69 6.22 -11.81
C ARG A 158 -2.94 7.72 -11.68
N PHE A 159 -2.28 8.33 -10.72
CA PHE A 159 -2.42 9.75 -10.42
C PHE A 159 -1.10 10.32 -9.85
N GLY A 160 -0.91 11.62 -9.99
CA GLY A 160 0.35 12.28 -9.62
C GLY A 160 1.52 11.93 -10.55
N PRO A 161 2.77 12.13 -10.10
CA PRO A 161 3.15 12.64 -8.79
C PRO A 161 2.70 14.09 -8.60
N PHE A 162 2.58 14.52 -7.34
CA PHE A 162 2.16 15.88 -6.99
C PHE A 162 3.32 16.61 -6.30
N PRO A 163 3.64 17.85 -6.71
CA PRO A 163 4.72 18.62 -6.09
C PRO A 163 4.40 19.02 -4.63
N SER A 164 3.14 18.98 -4.21
CA SER A 164 2.73 19.31 -2.85
C SER A 164 1.46 18.58 -2.43
N VAL A 165 1.23 18.49 -1.11
CA VAL A 165 -0.02 17.99 -0.54
C VAL A 165 -1.22 18.81 -1.04
N GLN A 166 -1.08 20.12 -1.22
CA GLN A 166 -2.15 20.98 -1.72
C GLN A 166 -2.55 20.62 -3.16
N SER A 167 -1.58 20.32 -4.03
CA SER A 167 -1.88 19.88 -5.40
C SER A 167 -2.53 18.50 -5.44
N PHE A 168 -2.14 17.58 -4.53
CA PHE A 168 -2.83 16.31 -4.34
C PHE A 168 -4.27 16.50 -3.86
N HIS A 169 -4.51 17.32 -2.82
CA HIS A 169 -5.84 17.60 -2.32
C HIS A 169 -6.73 18.30 -3.35
N ARG A 170 -6.17 19.18 -4.18
CA ARG A 170 -6.88 19.81 -5.30
C ARG A 170 -7.32 18.75 -6.31
N HIS A 171 -6.44 17.79 -6.63
CA HIS A 171 -6.78 16.66 -7.49
C HIS A 171 -7.90 15.79 -6.91
N LEU A 172 -7.83 15.47 -5.61
CA LEU A 172 -8.86 14.72 -4.87
C LEU A 172 -10.26 15.35 -4.90
N ARG A 173 -10.35 16.64 -5.19
CA ARG A 173 -11.61 17.39 -5.34
C ARG A 173 -11.93 17.76 -6.79
N GLY A 174 -11.37 17.04 -7.77
CA GLY A 174 -11.61 17.31 -9.19
C GLY A 174 -11.19 18.70 -9.65
N GLY A 175 -10.20 19.32 -9.00
CA GLY A 175 -9.74 20.67 -9.32
C GLY A 175 -10.48 21.80 -8.60
N MET A 176 -11.46 21.48 -7.73
CA MET A 176 -12.29 22.46 -7.05
C MET A 176 -11.53 23.27 -5.99
N ASP A 177 -11.62 24.59 -6.12
CA ASP A 177 -11.12 25.58 -5.17
C ASP A 177 -12.25 26.12 -4.28
N PHE A 178 -11.88 26.87 -3.24
CA PHE A 178 -12.85 27.49 -2.34
C PHE A 178 -13.71 28.52 -3.07
N ASP A 179 -15.02 28.43 -2.87
CA ASP A 179 -15.99 29.45 -3.28
C ASP A 179 -17.04 29.64 -2.15
N PRO A 180 -17.40 30.90 -1.79
CA PRO A 180 -18.35 31.17 -0.71
C PRO A 180 -19.74 30.53 -0.88
N GLY A 181 -20.16 30.32 -2.13
CA GLY A 181 -21.45 29.73 -2.51
C GLY A 181 -21.51 28.22 -2.41
N LEU A 182 -20.39 27.54 -2.11
CA LEU A 182 -20.37 26.08 -1.92
C LEU A 182 -21.12 25.66 -0.66
N ASP A 183 -21.56 24.40 -0.66
CA ASP A 183 -22.10 23.72 0.51
C ASP A 183 -21.13 23.79 1.71
N CYS A 184 -21.67 23.87 2.92
CA CYS A 184 -20.88 23.99 4.14
C CYS A 184 -19.91 22.83 4.35
N GLU A 185 -20.29 21.59 4.01
CA GLU A 185 -19.40 20.42 4.13
C GLU A 185 -18.24 20.50 3.12
N ILE A 186 -18.49 21.00 1.89
CA ILE A 186 -17.44 21.19 0.88
C ILE A 186 -16.48 22.31 1.30
N LYS A 187 -17.00 23.42 1.84
CA LYS A 187 -16.16 24.50 2.39
C LYS A 187 -15.26 24.00 3.51
N GLU A 188 -15.80 23.19 4.42
CA GLU A 188 -15.02 22.60 5.51
C GLU A 188 -13.96 21.62 5.00
N LEU A 189 -14.31 20.77 4.03
CA LEU A 189 -13.35 19.87 3.37
C LEU A 189 -12.18 20.66 2.77
N ILE A 190 -12.45 21.74 2.02
CA ILE A 190 -11.40 22.58 1.42
C ILE A 190 -10.55 23.24 2.52
N ARG A 191 -11.17 23.72 3.60
CA ARG A 191 -10.46 24.32 4.73
C ARG A 191 -9.50 23.32 5.39
N GLN A 192 -9.94 22.07 5.62
CA GLN A 192 -9.09 21.02 6.19
C GLN A 192 -7.97 20.61 5.23
N HIS A 193 -8.26 20.49 3.93
CA HIS A 193 -7.25 20.21 2.92
C HIS A 193 -6.19 21.33 2.79
N ASN A 194 -6.51 22.57 3.13
CA ASN A 194 -5.58 23.69 3.10
C ASN A 194 -4.68 23.78 4.35
N ARG A 195 -4.88 22.90 5.36
CA ARG A 195 -3.95 22.78 6.49
C ARG A 195 -2.58 22.27 6.02
N GLY A 196 -1.56 22.49 6.83
CA GLY A 196 -0.24 21.88 6.64
C GLY A 196 -0.28 20.41 7.06
N TRP A 197 0.15 19.52 6.17
CA TRP A 197 0.20 18.08 6.43
C TRP A 197 1.62 17.56 6.22
N PRO A 198 2.24 16.93 7.23
CA PRO A 198 3.49 16.21 7.04
C PRO A 198 3.33 15.10 6.01
N ILE A 199 4.38 14.90 5.21
CA ILE A 199 4.45 13.76 4.29
C ILE A 199 5.14 12.61 5.00
N VAL A 200 4.49 11.44 5.00
CA VAL A 200 5.01 10.20 5.58
C VAL A 200 4.87 9.07 4.56
N PHE A 201 5.61 7.98 4.76
CA PHE A 201 5.39 6.78 3.97
C PHE A 201 4.17 6.02 4.50
N THR A 202 3.28 5.61 3.59
CA THR A 202 2.06 4.86 3.93
C THR A 202 1.97 3.62 3.05
N HIS A 203 1.42 2.54 3.60
CA HIS A 203 1.03 1.36 2.83
C HIS A 203 -0.18 1.67 1.96
N GLY A 204 -1.16 2.42 2.46
CA GLY A 204 -2.36 2.82 1.72
C GLY A 204 -3.45 1.73 1.61
N ASP A 205 -3.18 0.49 2.00
CA ASP A 205 -4.17 -0.61 2.03
C ASP A 205 -3.86 -1.62 3.15
N LEU A 206 -3.57 -1.11 4.35
CA LEU A 206 -3.23 -1.94 5.50
C LEU A 206 -4.47 -2.58 6.13
N SER A 207 -5.00 -3.62 5.47
CA SER A 207 -6.15 -4.39 5.91
C SER A 207 -5.75 -5.75 6.51
N SER A 208 -6.67 -6.42 7.21
CA SER A 208 -6.43 -7.76 7.75
C SER A 208 -6.28 -8.86 6.69
N LEU A 209 -6.47 -8.54 5.40
CA LEU A 209 -6.17 -9.43 4.28
C LEU A 209 -4.71 -9.34 3.84
N ASN A 210 -4.03 -8.25 4.20
CA ASN A 210 -2.67 -7.93 3.76
C ASN A 210 -1.61 -8.14 4.84
N ILE A 211 -2.02 -8.63 6.02
CA ILE A 211 -1.13 -8.95 7.14
C ILE A 211 -1.13 -10.46 7.33
N LEU A 212 0.04 -11.08 7.24
CA LEU A 212 0.25 -12.52 7.41
C LEU A 212 0.83 -12.82 8.79
N VAL A 213 0.26 -13.80 9.47
CA VAL A 213 0.66 -14.23 10.82
C VAL A 213 1.02 -15.71 10.85
N ARG A 214 1.89 -16.08 11.80
CA ARG A 214 2.16 -17.46 12.19
C ARG A 214 2.16 -17.53 13.70
N GLY A 215 1.17 -18.19 14.29
CA GLY A 215 0.94 -18.07 15.73
C GLY A 215 0.66 -16.61 16.08
N ASP A 216 1.40 -16.06 17.03
CA ASP A 216 1.27 -14.67 17.51
C ASP A 216 2.34 -13.73 16.94
N ASP A 217 2.99 -14.11 15.83
CA ASP A 217 4.02 -13.30 15.20
C ASP A 217 3.56 -12.87 13.80
N ILE A 218 3.75 -11.57 13.48
CA ILE A 218 3.54 -11.06 12.13
C ILE A 218 4.74 -11.48 11.28
N VAL A 219 4.48 -12.25 10.23
CA VAL A 219 5.51 -12.82 9.35
C VAL A 219 5.53 -12.20 7.95
N GLY A 220 4.60 -11.31 7.64
CA GLY A 220 4.57 -10.60 6.37
C GLY A 220 3.51 -9.51 6.30
N ILE A 221 3.83 -8.40 5.65
CA ILE A 221 2.89 -7.42 5.11
C ILE A 221 3.02 -7.46 3.59
N ILE A 222 1.90 -7.58 2.89
CA ILE A 222 1.83 -7.80 1.44
C ILE A 222 0.94 -6.75 0.76
N ASP A 223 0.94 -6.73 -0.58
CA ASP A 223 0.10 -5.85 -1.41
C ASP A 223 0.44 -4.35 -1.31
N TRP A 224 1.72 -4.04 -1.56
CA TRP A 224 2.29 -2.69 -1.47
C TRP A 224 2.05 -1.82 -2.71
N GLU A 225 1.04 -2.14 -3.53
CA GLU A 225 0.81 -1.44 -4.81
C GLU A 225 0.25 -0.02 -4.63
N THR A 226 -0.43 0.26 -3.52
CA THR A 226 -0.98 1.58 -3.19
C THR A 226 -0.05 2.46 -2.36
N ALA A 227 1.11 1.91 -1.99
CA ALA A 227 2.04 2.53 -1.07
C ALA A 227 2.82 3.70 -1.69
N GLY A 228 3.18 4.66 -0.85
CA GLY A 228 3.91 5.84 -1.28
C GLY A 228 4.04 6.90 -0.20
N TRP A 229 4.50 8.07 -0.61
CA TRP A 229 4.59 9.28 0.20
C TRP A 229 3.26 10.03 0.14
N TYR A 230 2.58 10.12 1.27
CA TYR A 230 1.24 10.71 1.40
C TYR A 230 1.13 11.64 2.61
N PRO A 231 0.07 12.46 2.72
CA PRO A 231 -0.25 13.20 3.94
C PRO A 231 -0.36 12.26 5.15
N SER A 232 0.06 12.72 6.33
CA SER A 232 0.13 11.90 7.56
C SER A 232 -1.18 11.24 8.00
N TYR A 233 -2.33 11.77 7.58
CA TYR A 233 -3.63 11.18 7.89
C TYR A 233 -3.99 9.97 7.01
N TRP A 234 -3.31 9.81 5.87
CA TRP A 234 -3.76 8.95 4.78
C TRP A 234 -3.92 7.50 5.22
N GLU A 235 -2.90 6.92 5.87
CA GLU A 235 -2.92 5.53 6.36
C GLU A 235 -4.13 5.24 7.25
N TYR A 236 -4.44 6.12 8.21
CA TYR A 236 -5.60 5.95 9.09
C TYR A 236 -6.90 5.96 8.30
N THR A 237 -7.07 6.96 7.44
CA THR A 237 -8.31 7.12 6.69
C THR A 237 -8.52 6.03 5.64
N THR A 238 -7.46 5.48 5.06
CA THR A 238 -7.54 4.35 4.12
C THR A 238 -7.76 3.02 4.86
N ALA A 239 -7.12 2.81 6.02
CA ALA A 239 -7.34 1.60 6.82
C ALA A 239 -8.80 1.50 7.29
N CYS A 240 -9.43 2.63 7.61
CA CYS A 240 -10.84 2.71 8.00
C CYS A 240 -11.83 2.37 6.87
N GLN A 241 -11.38 2.30 5.61
CA GLN A 241 -12.19 1.86 4.47
C GLN A 241 -12.18 0.32 4.36
N VAL A 242 -12.58 -0.34 5.45
CA VAL A 242 -12.55 -1.80 5.54
C VAL A 242 -13.50 -2.44 4.54
N ASN A 243 -13.09 -3.57 3.96
CA ASN A 243 -13.98 -4.41 3.17
C ASN A 243 -15.22 -4.78 4.03
N PRO A 244 -16.46 -4.63 3.51
CA PRO A 244 -17.68 -4.98 4.25
C PRO A 244 -17.69 -6.41 4.81
N GLN A 245 -17.00 -7.34 4.15
CA GLN A 245 -16.84 -8.74 4.58
C GLN A 245 -15.91 -8.90 5.79
N ASN A 246 -15.24 -7.82 6.21
CA ASN A 246 -14.20 -7.79 7.24
C ASN A 246 -14.45 -6.64 8.23
N SER A 247 -15.72 -6.31 8.45
CA SER A 247 -16.14 -5.15 9.25
C SER A 247 -15.65 -5.20 10.71
N PHE A 248 -15.34 -6.39 11.25
CA PHE A 248 -14.77 -6.51 12.60
C PHE A 248 -13.44 -5.75 12.74
N TRP A 249 -12.66 -5.65 11.66
CA TRP A 249 -11.34 -5.04 11.68
C TRP A 249 -11.38 -3.54 12.01
N ILE A 250 -12.50 -2.86 11.73
CA ILE A 250 -12.63 -1.42 12.02
C ILE A 250 -12.43 -1.11 13.51
N ASN A 251 -12.84 -2.04 14.38
CA ASN A 251 -12.73 -1.89 15.83
C ASN A 251 -11.29 -2.10 16.35
N GLU A 252 -10.39 -2.57 15.49
CA GLU A 252 -8.99 -2.84 15.82
C GLU A 252 -8.07 -1.69 15.37
N ILE A 253 -8.49 -0.88 14.40
CA ILE A 253 -7.67 0.17 13.76
C ILE A 253 -7.10 1.14 14.79
N ASP A 254 -7.95 1.64 15.67
CA ASP A 254 -7.57 2.60 16.72
C ASP A 254 -6.56 2.03 17.74
N LYS A 255 -6.35 0.70 17.75
CA LYS A 255 -5.39 0.04 18.65
C LYS A 255 -3.96 0.04 18.09
N PHE A 256 -3.80 0.14 16.76
CA PHE A 256 -2.48 0.14 16.12
C PHE A 256 -2.17 1.39 15.29
N LEU A 257 -3.17 2.19 14.94
CA LEU A 257 -3.03 3.51 14.33
C LEU A 257 -3.55 4.58 15.30
N THR A 258 -2.94 5.76 15.28
CA THR A 258 -3.44 6.91 16.04
C THR A 258 -4.82 7.32 15.49
N PRO A 259 -5.86 7.39 16.33
CA PRO A 259 -7.19 7.80 15.88
C PRO A 259 -7.22 9.26 15.39
N LEU A 260 -7.75 9.46 14.18
CA LEU A 260 -7.87 10.76 13.53
C LEU A 260 -9.32 10.98 13.05
N PRO A 261 -10.28 11.20 13.98
CA PRO A 261 -11.71 11.20 13.66
C PRO A 261 -12.13 12.39 12.79
N ASP A 262 -11.47 13.54 12.92
CA ASP A 262 -11.75 14.72 12.09
C ASP A 262 -11.31 14.50 10.65
N GLU A 263 -10.14 13.90 10.46
CA GLU A 263 -9.57 13.52 9.16
C GLU A 263 -10.38 12.40 8.51
N LEU A 264 -10.87 11.43 9.29
CA LEU A 264 -11.78 10.41 8.77
C LEU A 264 -13.10 11.01 8.31
N ARG A 265 -13.64 11.99 9.04
CA ARG A 265 -14.83 12.74 8.61
C ARG A 265 -14.56 13.57 7.36
N MET A 266 -13.38 14.19 7.26
CA MET A 266 -12.91 14.88 6.06
C MET A 266 -12.86 13.93 4.86
N GLU A 267 -12.27 12.75 5.01
CA GLU A 267 -12.17 11.74 3.95
C GLU A 267 -13.56 11.20 3.55
N LYS A 268 -14.46 10.96 4.51
CA LYS A 268 -15.86 10.59 4.22
C LYS A 268 -16.59 11.67 3.43
N ALA A 269 -16.39 12.95 3.77
CA ALA A 269 -16.96 14.05 3.01
C ALA A 269 -16.36 14.09 1.59
N ARG A 270 -15.04 13.91 1.46
CA ARG A 270 -14.37 13.81 0.14
C ARG A 270 -15.01 12.71 -0.71
N GLN A 271 -15.22 11.53 -0.16
CA GLN A 271 -15.83 10.40 -0.87
C GLN A 271 -17.28 10.66 -1.25
N LYS A 272 -18.07 11.25 -0.34
CA LYS A 272 -19.47 11.61 -0.59
C LYS A 272 -19.64 12.55 -1.80
N TYR A 273 -18.76 13.55 -1.94
CA TYR A 273 -18.89 14.57 -3.00
C TYR A 273 -18.04 14.30 -4.24
N PHE A 274 -16.92 13.59 -4.09
CA PHE A 274 -15.93 13.42 -5.14
C PHE A 274 -15.53 11.95 -5.38
N GLY A 275 -16.00 10.99 -4.59
CA GLY A 275 -15.77 9.57 -4.84
C GLY A 275 -16.65 9.00 -5.96
N HIS A 276 -16.30 7.81 -6.46
CA HIS A 276 -17.20 7.01 -7.27
C HIS A 276 -18.08 6.14 -6.37
N ILE A 277 -19.36 6.02 -6.73
CA ILE A 277 -20.34 5.12 -6.08
C ILE A 277 -19.97 3.67 -6.40
#